data_AF-A0A7K3IVX5-F1
#
_entry.id   AF-A0A7K3IVX5-F1
#
_cell.length_a   1.000
_cell.length_b   1.000
_cell.length_c   1.000
_cell.angle_alpha   90.00
_cell.angle_beta   90.00
_cell.angle_gamma   90.00
#
_symmetry.space_group_name_H-M   'P 1'
#
loop_
_entity.id
_entity.type
_entity.pdbx_description
1 polymer ?
#
loop_
_entity_poly.entity_id
_entity_poly.type
_entity_poly.pdbx_seq_one_letter_code
_entity_poly.pdbx_strand_id
1 'polypeptide(L)' 'SYRQKNKIAADAASALTKGNPEILATACPLCKKTFTTVTDTRVADIAEIVAEAIAPNPPELKKHVVKELYREPADMI' A
#
# COMPACT_ATOMS: atom_id res chain seq x y z
N SER A 1 -17.19 -10.19 -13.52
CA SER A 1 -17.12 -11.24 -12.45
C SER A 1 -15.93 -10.98 -11.54
N TYR A 2 -15.99 -11.35 -10.25
CA TYR A 2 -14.87 -11.23 -9.30
C TYR A 2 -13.60 -11.95 -9.79
N ARG A 3 -13.75 -13.15 -10.35
CA ARG A 3 -12.62 -13.92 -10.93
C ARG A 3 -11.88 -13.14 -12.02
N GLN A 4 -12.61 -12.36 -12.82
CA GLN A 4 -12.01 -11.57 -13.89
C GLN A 4 -11.18 -10.39 -13.34
N LYS A 5 -11.63 -9.77 -12.24
CA LYS A 5 -10.86 -8.72 -11.55
C LYS A 5 -9.55 -9.28 -11.00
N ASN A 6 -9.58 -10.45 -10.37
CA ASN A 6 -8.37 -11.14 -9.89
C ASN A 6 -7.41 -11.47 -11.03
N LYS A 7 -7.92 -11.94 -12.17
CA LYS A 7 -7.08 -12.24 -13.34
C LYS A 7 -6.36 -10.99 -13.85
N ILE A 8 -7.09 -9.87 -13.99
CA ILE A 8 -6.50 -8.60 -14.41
C ILE A 8 -5.43 -8.12 -13.43
N ALA A 9 -5.68 -8.24 -12.12
CA ALA A 9 -4.71 -7.87 -11.10
C ALA A 9 -3.45 -8.75 -11.15
N ALA A 10 -3.60 -10.06 -11.33
CA ALA A 10 -2.48 -11.00 -11.43
C ALA A 10 -1.64 -10.75 -12.69
N ASP A 11 -2.28 -10.53 -13.84
CA ASP A 11 -1.60 -10.22 -15.10
C ASP A 11 -0.80 -8.90 -14.98
N ALA A 12 -1.39 -7.87 -14.38
CA ALA A 12 -0.71 -6.61 -14.12
C ALA A 12 0.47 -6.78 -13.12
N ALA A 13 0.27 -7.52 -12.04
CA ALA A 13 1.34 -7.80 -11.07
C ALA A 13 2.51 -8.54 -11.73
N SER A 14 2.24 -9.55 -12.55
CA SER A 14 3.27 -10.29 -13.29
C SER A 14 4.11 -9.40 -14.21
N ALA A 15 3.47 -8.43 -14.89
CA ALA A 15 4.19 -7.48 -15.72
C ALA A 15 5.09 -6.54 -14.89
N LEU A 16 4.57 -6.05 -13.76
CA LEU A 16 5.28 -5.13 -12.87
C LEU A 16 6.44 -5.81 -12.11
N THR A 17 6.33 -7.12 -11.85
CA THR A 17 7.36 -7.89 -11.12
C THR A 17 8.33 -8.64 -12.04
N LYS A 18 8.25 -8.48 -13.36
CA LYS A 18 9.09 -9.19 -14.35
C LYS A 18 10.61 -9.02 -14.11
N GLY A 19 11.02 -7.89 -13.54
CA GLY A 19 12.42 -7.61 -13.20
C GLY A 19 12.90 -8.20 -11.87
N ASN A 20 12.08 -9.01 -11.20
CA ASN A 20 12.30 -9.49 -9.83
C ASN A 20 12.64 -8.36 -8.83
N PRO A 21 11.84 -7.28 -8.77
CA PRO A 21 12.08 -6.23 -7.78
C PRO A 21 11.84 -6.77 -6.36
N GLU A 22 12.55 -6.20 -5.40
CA GLU A 22 12.32 -6.50 -3.98
C GLU A 22 10.97 -5.94 -3.50
N ILE A 23 10.55 -4.80 -4.06
CA ILE A 23 9.34 -4.07 -3.66
C ILE A 23 8.54 -3.61 -4.90
N LEU A 24 7.24 -3.87 -4.88
CA LEU A 24 6.25 -3.22 -5.75
C LEU A 24 5.65 -2.01 -5.03
N ALA A 25 6.18 -0.82 -5.29
CA ALA A 25 5.75 0.41 -4.65
C ALA A 25 4.49 1.00 -5.31
N THR A 26 3.61 1.60 -4.51
CA THR A 26 2.39 2.29 -4.97
C THR A 26 2.08 3.49 -4.08
N ALA A 27 1.39 4.51 -4.60
CA ALA A 27 0.83 5.60 -3.79
C ALA A 27 -0.66 5.43 -3.49
N CYS A 28 -1.29 4.39 -4.06
CA CYS A 28 -2.71 4.13 -3.91
C CYS A 28 -2.95 2.97 -2.92
N PRO A 29 -3.74 3.18 -1.85
CA PRO A 29 -4.04 2.14 -0.87
C PRO A 29 -4.90 1.01 -1.45
N LEU A 30 -5.70 1.29 -2.48
CA LEU A 30 -6.45 0.26 -3.20
C LEU A 30 -5.53 -0.62 -4.04
N CYS A 31 -4.54 -0.05 -4.70
CA CYS A 31 -3.54 -0.81 -5.46
C CYS A 31 -2.71 -1.68 -4.54
N LYS A 32 -2.31 -1.18 -3.36
CA LYS A 32 -1.61 -1.97 -2.34
C LYS A 32 -2.43 -3.21 -2.00
N LYS A 33 -3.68 -3.02 -1.53
CA LYS A 33 -4.59 -4.12 -1.18
C LYS A 33 -4.81 -5.10 -2.33
N THR A 34 -4.94 -4.58 -3.55
CA THR A 34 -5.19 -5.41 -4.75
C THR A 34 -3.99 -6.29 -5.04
N PHE A 35 -2.79 -5.71 -5.14
CA PHE A 35 -1.60 -6.45 -5.53
C PHE A 35 -1.09 -7.39 -4.43
N THR A 36 -1.22 -7.04 -3.15
CA THR A 36 -0.87 -7.94 -2.04
C THR A 36 -1.60 -9.29 -2.11
N THR A 37 -2.77 -9.36 -2.75
CA THR A 37 -3.54 -10.61 -2.87
C THR A 37 -3.15 -11.50 -4.05
N VAL A 38 -2.32 -11.00 -4.97
CA VAL A 38 -2.03 -11.67 -6.26
C VAL A 38 -0.54 -11.79 -6.59
N THR A 39 0.36 -11.33 -5.71
CA THR A 39 1.81 -11.50 -5.87
C THR A 39 2.49 -11.73 -4.53
N ASP A 40 3.59 -12.49 -4.55
CA ASP A 40 4.47 -12.70 -3.40
C ASP A 40 5.51 -11.57 -3.25
N THR A 41 5.69 -10.73 -4.26
CA THR A 41 6.56 -9.55 -4.16
C THR A 41 6.00 -8.59 -3.12
N ARG A 42 6.86 -8.04 -2.24
CA ARG A 42 6.44 -7.11 -1.19
C ARG A 42 5.76 -5.89 -1.82
N VAL A 43 4.49 -5.67 -1.51
CA VAL A 43 3.75 -4.47 -1.96
C VAL A 43 3.69 -3.46 -0.82
N ALA A 44 4.19 -2.26 -1.05
CA ALA A 44 4.26 -1.20 -0.03
C ALA A 44 3.71 0.14 -0.57
N ASP A 45 3.09 0.90 0.33
CA ASP A 45 2.73 2.29 0.03
C ASP A 45 3.98 3.17 0.10
N ILE A 46 4.08 4.21 -0.75
CA ILE A 46 5.23 5.12 -0.73
C ILE A 46 5.41 5.81 0.62
N ALA A 47 4.34 6.12 1.34
CA ALA A 47 4.43 6.72 2.67
C ALA A 47 5.02 5.74 3.69
N GLU A 48 4.76 4.44 3.55
CA GLU A 48 5.35 3.40 4.40
C GLU A 48 6.85 3.26 4.13
N ILE A 49 7.25 3.25 2.86
CA ILE A 49 8.67 3.20 2.46
C ILE A 49 9.42 4.41 3.03
N VAL A 50 8.84 5.62 2.89
CA VAL A 50 9.44 6.84 3.44
C VAL A 50 9.54 6.77 4.97
N ALA A 51 8.47 6.35 5.65
CA ALA A 51 8.46 6.20 7.11
C ALA A 51 9.53 5.20 7.59
N GLU A 52 9.72 4.08 6.89
CA GLU A 52 10.78 3.11 7.16
C GLU A 52 12.18 3.70 6.96
N ALA A 53 12.37 4.51 5.92
CA ALA A 53 13.67 5.11 5.59
C ALA A 53 14.09 6.21 6.56
N ILE A 54 13.14 6.96 7.13
CA ILE A 54 13.43 8.11 8.03
C ILE A 54 13.41 7.74 9.51
N ALA A 55 12.92 6.57 9.90
CA ALA A 55 12.84 6.16 11.29
C ALA A 55 14.18 5.57 11.79
N PRO A 56 14.88 6.20 12.76
CA PRO A 56 16.16 5.69 13.29
C PRO A 56 16.02 4.38 14.08
N ASN A 57 14.79 4.03 14.47
CA ASN A 57 14.36 2.73 14.99
C ASN A 57 12.92 2.54 14.52
N PRO A 58 12.51 1.37 14.00
CA PRO A 58 11.14 1.19 13.53
C PRO A 58 10.19 1.46 14.70
N PRO A 59 9.27 2.44 14.59
CA PRO A 59 8.25 2.59 15.61
C PRO A 59 7.44 1.31 15.62
N GLU A 60 7.29 0.68 16.79
CA GLU A 60 6.22 -0.29 16.95
C GLU A 60 4.93 0.40 16.49
N LEU A 61 4.39 -0.05 15.35
CA LEU A 61 3.15 0.43 14.77
C LEU A 61 2.03 0.11 15.78
N LYS A 62 1.90 0.97 16.80
CA LYS A 62 0.71 1.01 17.63
C LYS A 62 -0.42 1.30 16.66
N LYS A 63 -1.37 0.37 16.56
CA LYS A 63 -2.64 0.55 15.85
C LYS A 63 -3.37 1.73 16.50
N HIS A 64 -2.97 2.95 16.19
CA HIS A 64 -3.74 4.13 16.52
C HIS A 64 -4.95 4.11 15.60
N VAL A 65 -6.07 3.79 16.22
CA VAL A 65 -7.41 3.95 15.66
C VAL A 65 -7.47 5.32 15.01
N VAL A 66 -7.59 5.31 13.68
CA VAL A 66 -7.86 6.45 12.81
C VAL A 66 -8.94 7.35 13.42
N LYS A 67 -8.54 8.42 14.12
CA LYS A 67 -9.46 9.48 14.54
C LYS A 67 -8.96 10.89 14.26
N GLU A 68 -7.75 11.07 13.74
CA GLU A 68 -7.09 12.40 13.76
C GLU A 68 -6.64 12.93 12.40
N LEU A 69 -7.08 12.31 11.28
CA LEU A 69 -6.77 12.78 9.92
C LEU A 69 -8.00 13.16 9.08
N TYR A 70 -9.21 13.12 9.64
CA TYR A 70 -10.34 13.85 9.08
C TYR A 70 -10.54 15.09 9.92
N ARG A 71 -10.02 16.24 9.45
CA ARG A 71 -10.50 17.54 9.91
C ARG A 71 -11.92 17.67 9.37
N GLU A 72 -12.91 17.69 10.23
CA GLU A 72 -14.29 17.94 9.80
C GLU A 72 -14.34 19.38 9.25
N PRO A 73 -15.10 19.68 8.19
CA PRO A 73 -15.21 21.02 7.63
C PRO A 73 -15.64 22.10 8.66
N ALA A 74 -16.16 21.69 9.82
CA ALA A 74 -16.56 22.55 10.92
C ALA A 74 -15.38 23.12 11.75
N ASP A 75 -14.17 22.57 11.65
CA ASP A 75 -12.99 23.04 12.39
C ASP A 75 -12.20 24.15 11.65
N MET A 76 -12.85 24.80 10.69
CA MET A 76 -12.31 25.91 9.88
C MET A 76 -13.08 27.22 10.07
N ILE A 77 -13.68 27.43 11.25
CA ILE A 77 -14.23 28.73 11.69
C ILE A 77 -13.59 29.12 13.02
#